data_AF-A0A9W4J884-F1
#
_entry.id   AF-A0A9W4J884-F1
#
_cell.length_a   1.000
_cell.length_b   1.000
_cell.length_c   1.000
_cell.angle_alpha   90.00
_cell.angle_beta   90.00
_cell.angle_gamma   90.00
#
_symmetry.space_group_name_H-M   'P 1'
#
loop_
_entity.id
_entity.type
_entity.pdbx_description
1 polymer ?
#
loop_
_entity_poly.entity_id
_entity_poly.type
_entity_poly.pdbx_seq_one_letter_code
_entity_poly.pdbx_strand_id
1 'polypeptide(L)'
;MRISTIAPFDSTIPPFDPTIAIFDPMQMDRAVVLDKLLDFSHYGPRLEAEGYRLHTIYPPKFCNSTIPCHQYRYSPIVPRDTPGIRAVLVVDCEVVKTKNNRRMLASVSAIDFFTKEILVNSLVEPAGEVVDWLSHQSGMSQRKMKSARRSGTIMQNWQDAREEVWKFMDPKTILIGHTLVQSLEVLGIMHGNIVDTAIVTSEAVLHPASQDEQLARKWSLRVLSKEFLKIEIQTKATGHTSLLDTFAIRNVIIRCIADEKGLRAWAENASIENQQGLTRRMKKSKLRLEKWKALKKAECKKRAQIDTKEGPEDNTLIKSF
;
A
#
# COMPACT_ATOMS: atom_id res chain seq x y z
N MET A 1 -5.13 -16.37 -37.66
CA MET A 1 -4.11 -16.63 -36.61
C MET A 1 -3.19 -15.42 -36.54
N ARG A 2 -3.35 -14.53 -35.55
CA ARG A 2 -2.42 -13.42 -35.31
C ARG A 2 -1.57 -13.80 -34.10
N ILE A 3 -0.30 -14.08 -34.37
CA ILE A 3 0.73 -14.32 -33.36
C ILE A 3 0.95 -12.98 -32.66
N SER A 4 0.66 -12.92 -31.36
CA SER A 4 0.88 -11.75 -30.52
C SER A 4 2.37 -11.51 -30.36
N THR A 5 2.88 -10.44 -30.96
CA THR A 5 4.25 -9.98 -30.81
C THR A 5 4.45 -9.49 -29.37
N ILE A 6 5.27 -10.23 -28.62
CA ILE A 6 5.74 -9.87 -27.28
C ILE A 6 6.48 -8.52 -27.39
N ALA A 7 6.11 -7.54 -26.55
CA ALA A 7 6.78 -6.25 -26.51
C ALA A 7 8.27 -6.42 -26.16
N PRO A 8 9.18 -5.63 -26.75
CA PRO A 8 10.61 -5.77 -26.52
C PRO A 8 10.98 -5.45 -25.06
N PHE A 9 11.80 -6.33 -24.49
CA PHE A 9 12.39 -6.22 -23.15
C PHE A 9 13.18 -4.90 -23.00
N ASP A 10 12.82 -4.08 -22.01
CA ASP A 10 13.47 -2.79 -21.73
C ASP A 10 14.88 -3.00 -21.15
N SER A 11 15.89 -2.86 -22.01
CA SER A 11 17.32 -3.01 -21.68
C SER A 11 17.90 -1.95 -20.72
N THR A 12 17.10 -0.98 -20.26
CA THR A 12 17.59 0.08 -19.34
C THR A 12 17.43 -0.25 -17.86
N ILE A 13 16.79 -1.38 -17.55
CA ILE A 13 16.73 -1.94 -16.20
C ILE A 13 18.00 -2.80 -16.04
N PRO A 14 18.88 -2.54 -15.04
CA PRO A 14 19.98 -3.46 -14.77
C PRO A 14 19.39 -4.85 -14.58
N PRO A 15 19.96 -5.91 -15.18
CA PRO A 15 19.42 -7.25 -15.05
C PRO A 15 19.20 -7.53 -13.57
N PHE A 16 17.92 -7.70 -13.19
CA PHE A 16 17.58 -8.23 -11.88
C PHE A 16 18.30 -9.56 -11.80
N ASP A 17 19.31 -9.65 -10.94
CA ASP A 17 20.02 -10.88 -10.74
C ASP A 17 19.03 -11.89 -10.14
N PRO A 18 18.53 -12.86 -10.92
CA PRO A 18 17.61 -13.86 -10.38
C PRO A 18 18.35 -14.82 -9.42
N THR A 19 19.68 -14.68 -9.29
CA THR A 19 20.54 -15.44 -8.39
C THR A 19 20.87 -14.73 -7.07
N ILE A 20 20.21 -13.62 -6.71
CA ILE A 20 20.14 -13.26 -5.29
C ILE A 20 19.51 -14.47 -4.60
N ALA A 21 20.33 -15.17 -3.80
CA ALA A 21 20.00 -16.41 -3.11
C ALA A 21 18.92 -16.17 -2.06
N ILE A 22 17.71 -15.92 -2.54
CA ILE A 22 16.50 -15.77 -1.77
C ILE A 22 16.00 -17.19 -1.61
N PHE A 23 16.20 -17.72 -0.40
CA PHE A 23 15.46 -18.83 0.20
C PHE A 23 14.36 -19.36 -0.73
N ASP A 24 14.66 -20.36 -1.56
CA ASP A 24 13.66 -20.89 -2.49
C ASP A 24 12.75 -21.82 -1.67
N PRO A 25 11.49 -21.45 -1.38
CA PRO A 25 10.59 -22.32 -0.64
C PRO A 25 10.18 -23.55 -1.46
N MET A 26 10.70 -23.72 -2.68
CA MET A 26 10.45 -24.88 -3.53
C MET A 26 10.93 -26.22 -2.94
N GLN A 27 11.58 -26.26 -1.77
CA GLN A 27 11.73 -27.52 -1.04
C GLN A 27 10.47 -27.94 -0.27
N MET A 28 9.56 -27.00 0.03
CA MET A 28 8.29 -27.33 0.68
C MET A 28 7.28 -27.80 -0.35
N ASP A 29 6.54 -28.86 0.00
CA ASP A 29 5.45 -29.35 -0.83
C ASP A 29 4.40 -28.26 -1.06
N ARG A 30 3.88 -28.18 -2.30
CA ARG A 30 2.92 -27.15 -2.71
C ARG A 30 1.68 -27.14 -1.81
N ALA A 31 1.19 -28.29 -1.37
CA ALA A 31 0.02 -28.38 -0.50
C ALA A 31 0.34 -27.82 0.89
N VAL A 32 1.53 -28.08 1.44
CA VAL A 32 1.96 -27.52 2.73
C VAL A 32 2.06 -25.99 2.67
N VAL A 33 2.57 -25.44 1.56
CA VAL A 33 2.64 -23.98 1.41
C VAL A 33 1.25 -23.37 1.29
N LEU A 34 0.32 -24.02 0.58
CA LEU A 34 -1.08 -23.56 0.49
C LEU A 34 -1.78 -23.58 1.85
N ASP A 35 -1.60 -24.66 2.62
CA ASP A 35 -2.16 -24.79 3.97
C ASP A 35 -1.67 -23.68 4.89
N LYS A 36 -0.36 -23.45 4.92
CA LYS A 36 0.23 -22.32 5.68
C LYS A 36 -0.27 -20.96 5.18
N LEU A 37 -0.43 -20.77 3.87
CA LEU A 37 -0.99 -19.51 3.35
C LEU A 37 -2.42 -19.28 3.83
N LEU A 38 -3.22 -20.33 3.97
CA LEU A 38 -4.57 -20.23 4.53
C LEU A 38 -4.54 -19.83 6.02
N ASP A 39 -3.54 -20.28 6.79
CA ASP A 39 -3.34 -19.82 8.17
C ASP A 39 -3.01 -18.32 8.23
N PHE A 40 -2.36 -17.77 7.19
CA PHE A 40 -2.07 -16.34 7.05
C PHE A 40 -3.19 -15.55 6.36
N SER A 41 -4.25 -16.21 5.85
CA SER A 41 -5.37 -15.54 5.19
C SER A 41 -6.21 -14.77 6.21
N HIS A 42 -6.64 -13.58 5.79
CA HIS A 42 -7.34 -12.66 6.67
C HIS A 42 -8.84 -12.93 6.69
N TYR A 43 -9.42 -12.95 7.89
CA TYR A 43 -10.85 -13.05 8.10
C TYR A 43 -11.56 -11.75 7.67
N GLY A 44 -12.84 -11.87 7.30
CA GLY A 44 -13.66 -10.75 6.80
C GLY A 44 -13.61 -9.49 7.68
N PRO A 45 -13.86 -9.58 8.99
CA PRO A 45 -13.85 -8.40 9.86
C PRO A 45 -12.50 -7.68 9.93
N ARG A 46 -11.39 -8.43 9.89
CA ARG A 46 -10.03 -7.87 9.79
C ARG A 46 -9.85 -7.10 8.50
N LEU A 47 -10.25 -7.68 7.38
CA LEU A 47 -10.19 -7.01 6.07
C LEU A 47 -11.06 -5.73 6.08
N GLU A 48 -12.27 -5.78 6.61
CA GLU A 48 -13.16 -4.62 6.71
C GLU A 48 -12.60 -3.51 7.61
N ALA A 49 -12.03 -3.86 8.77
CA ALA A 49 -11.34 -2.94 9.68
C ALA A 49 -10.15 -2.25 8.99
N GLU A 50 -9.49 -2.95 8.07
CA GLU A 50 -8.40 -2.42 7.25
C GLU A 50 -8.85 -1.69 5.97
N GLY A 51 -10.16 -1.57 5.77
CA GLY A 51 -10.77 -0.79 4.68
C GLY A 51 -11.03 -1.57 3.40
N TYR A 52 -10.87 -2.90 3.40
CA TYR A 52 -11.21 -3.72 2.25
C TYR A 52 -12.72 -3.69 1.99
N ARG A 53 -13.07 -3.64 0.70
CA ARG A 53 -14.46 -3.75 0.25
C ARG A 53 -14.78 -5.21 -0.08
N LEU A 54 -15.56 -5.85 0.78
CA LEU A 54 -15.98 -7.25 0.59
C LEU A 54 -17.38 -7.40 -0.01
N HIS A 55 -18.22 -6.35 0.04
CA HIS A 55 -19.57 -6.36 -0.51
C HIS A 55 -19.98 -5.01 -1.11
N THR A 56 -21.03 -5.03 -1.93
CA THR A 56 -21.58 -3.85 -2.61
C THR A 56 -22.47 -2.98 -1.74
N ILE A 57 -23.10 -3.55 -0.71
CA ILE A 57 -24.20 -2.92 0.04
C ILE A 57 -23.68 -1.93 1.09
N TYR A 58 -22.58 -2.25 1.77
CA TYR A 58 -21.96 -1.34 2.74
C TYR A 58 -20.61 -0.86 2.20
N PRO A 59 -20.57 0.28 1.47
CA PRO A 59 -19.29 0.83 1.04
C PRO A 59 -18.44 1.21 2.27
N PRO A 60 -17.12 0.99 2.24
CA PRO A 60 -16.23 1.51 3.26
C PRO A 60 -16.44 3.03 3.42
N LYS A 61 -16.29 3.50 4.66
CA LYS A 61 -16.52 4.92 5.03
C LYS A 61 -15.70 5.89 4.19
N PHE A 62 -14.53 5.44 3.71
CA PHE A 62 -13.65 6.19 2.83
C PHE A 62 -13.23 5.32 1.66
N CYS A 63 -13.21 5.89 0.46
CA CYS A 63 -12.68 5.27 -0.75
C CYS A 63 -11.68 6.24 -1.37
N ASN A 64 -10.42 5.84 -1.44
CA ASN A 64 -9.38 6.72 -1.96
C ASN A 64 -9.27 6.66 -3.48
N SER A 65 -9.79 5.61 -4.13
CA SER A 65 -9.78 5.45 -5.60
C SER A 65 -10.75 6.41 -6.29
N THR A 66 -10.50 6.74 -7.56
CA THR A 66 -11.43 7.49 -8.43
C THR A 66 -12.61 6.66 -8.91
N ILE A 67 -12.53 5.33 -8.85
CA ILE A 67 -13.55 4.41 -9.35
C ILE A 67 -14.85 4.56 -8.53
N PRO A 68 -16.01 4.75 -9.18
CA PRO A 68 -17.30 4.79 -8.49
C PRO A 68 -17.66 3.45 -7.84
N CYS A 69 -18.29 3.47 -6.65
CA CYS A 69 -18.66 2.27 -5.91
C CYS A 69 -19.44 1.24 -6.74
N HIS A 70 -20.35 1.68 -7.61
CA HIS A 70 -21.17 0.81 -8.46
C HIS A 70 -20.38 0.11 -9.59
N GLN A 71 -19.10 0.42 -9.78
CA GLN A 71 -18.23 -0.21 -10.78
C GLN A 71 -17.28 -1.26 -10.20
N TYR A 72 -17.27 -1.42 -8.88
CA TYR A 72 -16.55 -2.50 -8.21
C TYR A 72 -17.22 -3.83 -8.54
N ARG A 73 -16.42 -4.86 -8.78
CA ARG A 73 -16.89 -6.19 -9.19
C ARG A 73 -16.14 -7.26 -8.42
N TYR A 74 -16.81 -8.37 -8.14
CA TYR A 74 -16.14 -9.60 -7.74
C TYR A 74 -15.33 -10.15 -8.93
N SER A 75 -14.33 -10.97 -8.65
CA SER A 75 -13.65 -11.75 -9.68
C SER A 75 -14.63 -12.66 -10.42
N PRO A 76 -14.38 -12.94 -11.71
CA PRO A 76 -15.26 -13.79 -12.50
C PRO A 76 -15.29 -15.21 -11.93
N ILE A 77 -16.49 -15.79 -11.83
CA ILE A 77 -16.64 -17.22 -11.55
C ILE A 77 -16.38 -17.97 -12.85
N VAL A 78 -15.31 -18.77 -12.85
CA VAL A 78 -14.90 -19.57 -14.00
C VAL A 78 -15.01 -21.06 -13.69
N PRO A 79 -15.20 -21.93 -14.72
CA PRO A 79 -15.11 -23.37 -14.54
C PRO A 79 -13.81 -23.80 -13.86
N ARG A 80 -13.86 -24.87 -13.05
CA ARG A 80 -12.70 -25.36 -12.27
C ARG A 80 -11.46 -25.64 -13.12
N ASP A 81 -11.66 -26.06 -14.37
CA ASP A 81 -10.59 -26.47 -15.27
C ASP A 81 -10.21 -25.37 -16.27
N THR A 82 -10.63 -24.12 -16.04
CA THR A 82 -10.23 -22.99 -16.88
C THR A 82 -8.71 -22.85 -16.85
N PRO A 83 -8.02 -23.05 -17.99
CA PRO A 83 -6.57 -22.91 -18.04
C PRO A 83 -6.19 -21.48 -17.69
N GLY A 84 -5.13 -21.33 -16.89
CA GLY A 84 -4.60 -20.01 -16.56
C GLY A 84 -5.00 -19.48 -15.17
N ILE A 85 -5.98 -20.07 -14.49
CA ILE A 85 -6.27 -19.65 -13.11
C ILE A 85 -5.16 -20.11 -12.18
N ARG A 86 -4.62 -19.17 -11.39
CA ARG A 86 -3.59 -19.46 -10.40
C ARG A 86 -4.24 -19.74 -9.05
N ALA A 87 -3.66 -20.67 -8.30
CA ALA A 87 -4.07 -20.92 -6.92
C ALA A 87 -3.73 -19.74 -6.01
N VAL A 88 -2.60 -19.09 -6.28
CA VAL A 88 -2.07 -17.96 -5.52
C VAL A 88 -1.47 -16.94 -6.48
N LEU A 89 -1.95 -15.71 -6.42
CA LEU A 89 -1.52 -14.60 -7.27
C LEU A 89 -0.98 -13.48 -6.39
N VAL A 90 0.24 -13.00 -6.68
CA VAL A 90 0.79 -11.84 -5.98
C VAL A 90 0.56 -10.62 -6.84
N VAL A 91 -0.03 -9.56 -6.28
CA VAL A 91 -0.43 -8.36 -7.01
C VAL A 91 0.09 -7.12 -6.31
N ASP A 92 0.63 -6.20 -7.09
CA ASP A 92 0.99 -4.86 -6.67
C ASP A 92 0.55 -3.83 -7.72
N CYS A 93 0.30 -2.60 -7.28
CA CYS A 93 -0.11 -1.52 -8.16
C CYS A 93 0.56 -0.21 -7.76
N GLU A 94 0.99 0.56 -8.77
CA GLU A 94 1.41 1.93 -8.57
C GLU A 94 0.27 2.88 -8.84
N VAL A 95 0.17 3.89 -7.98
CA VAL A 95 -0.92 4.86 -8.00
C VAL A 95 -0.41 6.28 -8.16
N VAL A 96 -1.25 7.12 -8.75
CA VAL A 96 -1.04 8.57 -8.87
C VAL A 96 -2.23 9.31 -8.27
N LYS A 97 -2.05 10.59 -7.92
CA LYS A 97 -3.11 11.40 -7.29
C LYS A 97 -3.73 12.41 -8.24
N THR A 98 -5.02 12.64 -7.99
CA THR A 98 -5.86 13.68 -8.58
C THR A 98 -5.96 14.90 -7.68
N LYS A 99 -6.51 15.99 -8.22
CA LYS A 99 -6.75 17.25 -7.49
C LYS A 99 -7.58 17.08 -6.22
N ASN A 100 -8.49 16.10 -6.19
CA ASN A 100 -9.37 15.83 -5.05
C ASN A 100 -8.74 14.84 -4.05
N ASN A 101 -7.42 14.66 -4.09
CA ASN A 101 -6.67 13.70 -3.28
C ASN A 101 -7.12 12.23 -3.45
N ARG A 102 -7.87 11.93 -4.53
CA ARG A 102 -8.22 10.57 -4.95
C ARG A 102 -7.08 9.97 -5.78
N ARG A 103 -7.03 8.64 -5.85
CA ARG A 103 -5.97 7.83 -6.45
C ARG A 103 -6.44 7.18 -7.74
N MET A 104 -5.53 7.09 -8.70
CA MET A 104 -5.75 6.41 -9.98
C MET A 104 -4.63 5.41 -10.21
N LEU A 105 -4.96 4.30 -10.87
CA LEU A 105 -3.99 3.31 -11.31
C LEU A 105 -3.03 3.92 -12.34
N ALA A 106 -1.75 3.60 -12.22
CA ALA A 106 -0.70 4.01 -13.17
C ALA A 106 0.20 2.84 -13.60
N SER A 107 0.28 1.78 -12.80
CA SER A 107 0.96 0.54 -13.15
C SER A 107 0.34 -0.61 -12.39
N VAL A 108 0.34 -1.79 -13.00
CA VAL A 108 -0.06 -3.04 -12.35
C VAL A 108 1.01 -4.11 -12.59
N SER A 109 1.29 -4.91 -11.58
CA SER A 109 2.11 -6.12 -11.68
C SER A 109 1.40 -7.28 -10.99
N ALA A 110 1.42 -8.43 -11.64
CA ALA A 110 0.89 -9.67 -11.10
C ALA A 110 1.80 -10.84 -11.51
N ILE A 111 2.17 -11.68 -10.53
CA ILE A 111 3.01 -12.85 -10.75
C ILE A 111 2.39 -14.10 -10.14
N ASP A 112 2.66 -15.26 -10.74
CA ASP A 112 2.35 -16.54 -10.10
C ASP A 112 3.26 -16.75 -8.90
N PHE A 113 2.66 -17.09 -7.76
CA PHE A 113 3.41 -17.28 -6.52
C PHE A 113 4.37 -18.46 -6.58
N PHE A 114 4.04 -19.56 -7.25
CA PHE A 114 4.88 -20.76 -7.23
C PHE A 114 5.94 -20.73 -8.33
N THR A 115 5.55 -20.46 -9.56
CA THR A 115 6.42 -20.51 -10.74
C THR A 115 7.25 -19.25 -10.93
N LYS A 116 6.95 -18.16 -10.22
CA LYS A 116 7.57 -16.83 -10.39
C LYS A 116 7.28 -16.21 -11.78
N GLU A 117 6.36 -16.79 -12.54
CA GLU A 117 5.96 -16.31 -13.86
C GLU A 117 5.34 -14.91 -13.76
N ILE A 118 5.81 -14.00 -14.60
CA ILE A 118 5.24 -12.66 -14.72
C ILE A 118 4.02 -12.73 -15.62
N LEU A 119 2.84 -12.56 -15.03
CA LEU A 119 1.55 -12.69 -15.72
C LEU A 119 1.07 -11.34 -16.24
N VAL A 120 1.25 -10.30 -15.44
CA VAL A 120 0.94 -8.91 -15.80
C VAL A 120 2.10 -8.03 -15.35
N ASN A 121 2.58 -7.15 -16.22
CA ASN A 121 3.49 -6.07 -15.87
C ASN A 121 3.33 -4.95 -16.91
N SER A 122 2.44 -4.00 -16.61
CA SER A 122 2.11 -2.95 -17.56
C SER A 122 1.84 -1.62 -16.87
N LEU A 123 2.19 -0.54 -17.57
CA LEU A 123 1.69 0.79 -17.26
C LEU A 123 0.23 0.91 -17.70
N VAL A 124 -0.49 1.78 -17.00
CA VAL A 124 -1.92 2.04 -17.24
C VAL A 124 -2.10 3.54 -17.35
N GLU A 125 -2.77 3.98 -18.41
CA GLU A 125 -3.14 5.39 -18.55
C GLU A 125 -4.09 5.80 -17.41
N PRO A 126 -3.73 6.80 -16.58
CA PRO A 126 -4.61 7.26 -15.52
C PRO A 126 -5.88 7.86 -16.12
N ALA A 127 -7.04 7.52 -15.57
CA ALA A 127 -8.35 7.88 -16.13
C ALA A 127 -8.69 9.39 -16.11
N GLY A 128 -7.81 10.25 -15.59
CA GLY A 128 -8.04 11.68 -15.43
C GLY A 128 -6.76 12.46 -15.18
N GLU A 129 -6.92 13.73 -14.85
CA GLU A 129 -5.79 14.64 -14.61
C GLU A 129 -4.96 14.23 -13.39
N VAL A 130 -3.65 14.05 -13.61
CA VAL A 130 -2.68 13.76 -12.56
C VAL A 130 -2.08 15.05 -12.02
N VAL A 131 -2.27 15.32 -10.73
CA VAL A 131 -1.69 16.48 -10.05
C VAL A 131 -0.43 16.14 -9.27
N ASP A 132 -0.30 14.88 -8.84
CA ASP A 132 0.86 14.39 -8.11
C ASP A 132 1.12 12.94 -8.53
N TRP A 133 2.28 12.73 -9.15
CA TRP A 133 2.71 11.43 -9.63
C TRP A 133 3.16 10.50 -8.51
N LEU A 134 3.32 11.01 -7.29
CA LEU A 134 3.89 10.30 -6.17
C LEU A 134 5.25 9.69 -6.52
N SER A 135 6.08 10.36 -7.31
CA SER A 135 7.28 9.75 -7.92
C SER A 135 8.23 9.09 -6.92
N HIS A 136 8.32 9.61 -5.70
CA HIS A 136 9.11 8.99 -4.62
C HIS A 136 8.52 7.66 -4.16
N GLN A 137 7.20 7.47 -4.22
CA GLN A 137 6.48 6.29 -3.72
C GLN A 137 6.04 5.35 -4.85
N SER A 138 5.87 5.87 -6.08
CA SER A 138 5.30 5.11 -7.20
C SER A 138 6.30 4.82 -8.32
N GLY A 139 7.43 5.54 -8.33
CA GLY A 139 8.38 5.51 -9.44
C GLY A 139 7.80 6.00 -10.78
N MET A 140 6.58 6.56 -10.74
CA MET A 140 5.91 7.12 -11.92
C MET A 140 6.33 8.56 -12.14
N SER A 141 6.38 8.95 -13.40
CA SER A 141 6.60 10.33 -13.80
C SER A 141 5.85 10.62 -15.10
N GLN A 142 5.51 11.89 -15.31
CA GLN A 142 4.88 12.33 -16.54
C GLN A 142 5.71 11.96 -17.78
N ARG A 143 7.04 12.00 -17.67
CA ARG A 143 7.96 11.61 -18.75
C ARG A 143 7.83 10.11 -19.07
N LYS A 144 7.84 9.25 -18.04
CA LYS A 144 7.67 7.79 -18.18
C LYS A 144 6.34 7.47 -18.86
N MET A 145 5.24 8.06 -18.39
CA MET A 145 3.91 7.85 -18.96
C MET A 145 3.80 8.34 -20.41
N LYS A 146 4.30 9.55 -20.73
CA LYS A 146 4.33 10.06 -22.10
C LYS A 146 5.17 9.19 -23.04
N SER A 147 6.28 8.64 -22.55
CA SER A 147 7.11 7.74 -23.35
C SER A 147 6.36 6.46 -23.68
N ALA A 148 5.76 5.84 -22.67
CA ALA A 148 5.01 4.59 -22.81
C ALA A 148 3.76 4.75 -23.71
N ARG A 149 3.08 5.89 -23.63
CA ARG A 149 1.97 6.22 -24.53
C ARG A 149 2.42 6.30 -25.99
N ARG A 150 3.58 6.91 -26.25
CA ARG A 150 4.13 7.02 -27.62
C ARG A 150 4.58 5.67 -28.18
N SER A 151 5.06 4.75 -27.34
CA SER A 151 5.43 3.40 -27.75
C SER A 151 4.24 2.45 -27.91
N GLY A 152 3.03 2.84 -27.46
CA GLY A 152 1.85 1.98 -27.53
C GLY A 152 1.88 0.80 -26.55
N THR A 153 2.72 0.86 -25.52
CA THR A 153 2.95 -0.26 -24.58
C THR A 153 2.19 -0.08 -23.26
N ILE A 154 1.04 0.59 -23.29
CA ILE A 154 0.21 0.87 -22.10
C ILE A 154 -1.20 0.37 -22.28
N MET A 155 -1.80 -0.06 -21.18
CA MET A 155 -3.25 -0.29 -21.09
C MET A 155 -3.96 1.06 -21.08
N GLN A 156 -5.12 1.14 -21.72
CA GLN A 156 -5.79 2.43 -21.94
C GLN A 156 -6.55 2.93 -20.72
N ASN A 157 -6.87 2.04 -19.79
CA ASN A 157 -7.63 2.37 -18.60
C ASN A 157 -7.51 1.26 -17.53
N TRP A 158 -8.11 1.50 -16.36
CA TRP A 158 -8.09 0.56 -15.24
C TRP A 158 -8.99 -0.66 -15.48
N GLN A 159 -10.00 -0.58 -16.34
CA GLN A 159 -10.84 -1.73 -16.72
C GLN A 159 -10.03 -2.76 -17.51
N ASP A 160 -9.22 -2.33 -18.48
CA ASP A 160 -8.31 -3.19 -19.24
C ASP A 160 -7.33 -3.89 -18.29
N ALA A 161 -6.77 -3.15 -17.32
CA ALA A 161 -5.87 -3.70 -16.31
C ALA A 161 -6.57 -4.73 -15.40
N ARG A 162 -7.81 -4.45 -14.99
CA ARG A 162 -8.63 -5.38 -14.22
C ARG A 162 -8.93 -6.65 -15.02
N GLU A 163 -9.31 -6.51 -16.28
CA GLU A 163 -9.58 -7.65 -17.17
C GLU A 163 -8.34 -8.51 -17.37
N GLU A 164 -7.16 -7.90 -17.50
CA GLU A 164 -5.90 -8.64 -17.62
C GLU A 164 -5.60 -9.44 -16.35
N VAL A 165 -5.78 -8.85 -15.17
CA VAL A 165 -5.59 -9.56 -13.88
C VAL A 165 -6.61 -10.70 -13.73
N TRP A 166 -7.86 -10.49 -14.14
CA TRP A 166 -8.93 -11.50 -14.06
C TRP A 166 -8.71 -12.73 -14.91
N LYS A 167 -7.83 -12.71 -15.92
CA LYS A 167 -7.45 -13.92 -16.66
C LYS A 167 -6.77 -14.97 -15.78
N PHE A 168 -6.24 -14.56 -14.62
CA PHE A 168 -5.40 -15.40 -13.77
C PHE A 168 -6.00 -15.68 -12.39
N MET A 169 -7.20 -15.17 -12.09
CA MET A 169 -7.82 -15.34 -10.77
C MET A 169 -9.31 -15.63 -10.82
N ASP A 170 -9.79 -16.33 -9.81
CA ASP A 170 -11.20 -16.56 -9.53
C ASP A 170 -11.50 -16.18 -8.05
N PRO A 171 -12.72 -16.38 -7.53
CA PRO A 171 -13.01 -16.11 -6.12
C PRO A 171 -12.25 -16.98 -5.11
N LYS A 172 -11.66 -18.11 -5.55
CA LYS A 172 -10.90 -19.04 -4.70
C LYS A 172 -9.40 -18.75 -4.70
N THR A 173 -8.87 -18.09 -5.73
CA THR A 173 -7.47 -17.66 -5.79
C THR A 173 -7.10 -16.87 -4.53
N ILE A 174 -6.01 -17.23 -3.87
CA ILE A 174 -5.45 -16.44 -2.77
C ILE A 174 -4.73 -15.23 -3.39
N LEU A 175 -5.15 -14.02 -3.08
CA LEU A 175 -4.43 -12.81 -3.48
C LEU A 175 -3.44 -12.41 -2.39
N ILE A 176 -2.19 -12.23 -2.78
CA ILE A 176 -1.12 -11.75 -1.89
C ILE A 176 -0.71 -10.35 -2.29
N GLY A 177 -0.55 -9.46 -1.31
CA GLY A 177 -0.03 -8.12 -1.54
C GLY A 177 0.58 -7.49 -0.30
N HIS A 178 0.94 -6.22 -0.40
CA HIS A 178 1.31 -5.38 0.73
C HIS A 178 0.42 -4.15 0.74
N THR A 179 -0.39 -3.98 1.79
CA THR A 179 -1.47 -3.00 1.79
C THR A 179 -2.38 -3.12 0.56
N LEU A 180 -2.72 -4.37 0.21
CA LEU A 180 -3.34 -4.78 -1.06
C LEU A 180 -4.68 -4.08 -1.33
N VAL A 181 -5.35 -3.60 -0.27
CA VAL A 181 -6.55 -2.75 -0.37
C VAL A 181 -6.36 -1.61 -1.36
N GLN A 182 -5.17 -0.99 -1.41
CA GLN A 182 -4.88 0.12 -2.32
C GLN A 182 -4.96 -0.33 -3.77
N SER A 183 -4.38 -1.49 -4.09
CA SER A 183 -4.40 -2.10 -5.42
C SER A 183 -5.82 -2.48 -5.84
N LEU A 184 -6.57 -3.15 -4.96
CA LEU A 184 -7.95 -3.57 -5.24
C LEU A 184 -8.89 -2.36 -5.42
N GLU A 185 -8.68 -1.27 -4.67
CA GLU A 185 -9.41 -0.01 -4.83
C GLU A 185 -9.21 0.60 -6.22
N VAL A 186 -7.96 0.65 -6.72
CA VAL A 186 -7.67 1.26 -8.04
C VAL A 186 -7.89 0.31 -9.21
N LEU A 187 -8.04 -0.99 -8.96
CA LEU A 187 -8.52 -1.96 -9.94
C LEU A 187 -10.05 -2.09 -9.91
N GLY A 188 -10.73 -1.67 -8.85
CA GLY A 188 -12.18 -1.85 -8.71
C GLY A 188 -12.58 -3.32 -8.50
N ILE A 189 -11.80 -4.06 -7.72
CA ILE A 189 -12.00 -5.48 -7.43
C ILE A 189 -12.46 -5.67 -5.97
N MET A 190 -13.44 -6.55 -5.77
CA MET A 190 -13.83 -7.07 -4.45
C MET A 190 -13.39 -8.52 -4.36
N HIS A 191 -12.58 -8.85 -3.34
CA HIS A 191 -12.04 -10.19 -3.15
C HIS A 191 -11.92 -10.51 -1.66
N GLY A 192 -12.23 -11.74 -1.26
CA GLY A 192 -12.25 -12.15 0.14
C GLY A 192 -11.07 -13.04 0.55
N ASN A 193 -10.44 -13.76 -0.38
CA ASN A 193 -9.35 -14.66 -0.07
C ASN A 193 -8.00 -13.93 -0.19
N ILE A 194 -7.57 -13.27 0.89
CA ILE A 194 -6.47 -12.31 0.88
C ILE A 194 -5.42 -12.62 1.96
N VAL A 195 -4.15 -12.58 1.57
CA VAL A 195 -2.98 -12.53 2.46
C VAL A 195 -2.25 -11.21 2.23
N ASP A 196 -2.44 -10.26 3.14
CA ASP A 196 -1.73 -8.98 3.14
C ASP A 196 -0.53 -9.02 4.10
N THR A 197 0.68 -8.90 3.55
CA THR A 197 1.93 -8.93 4.32
C THR A 197 2.04 -7.80 5.36
N ALA A 198 1.42 -6.64 5.10
CA ALA A 198 1.39 -5.55 6.05
C ALA A 198 0.52 -5.90 7.26
N ILE A 199 -0.60 -6.61 7.04
CA ILE A 199 -1.47 -7.08 8.13
C ILE A 199 -0.79 -8.20 8.91
N VAL A 200 -0.30 -9.23 8.21
CA VAL A 200 0.40 -10.39 8.80
C VAL A 200 1.49 -9.94 9.78
N THR A 201 2.37 -9.05 9.33
CA THR A 201 3.49 -8.59 10.16
C THR A 201 3.04 -7.66 11.28
N SER A 202 1.94 -6.92 11.09
CA SER A 202 1.42 -6.04 12.14
C SER A 202 0.71 -6.81 13.24
N GLU A 203 -0.05 -7.85 12.91
CA GLU A 203 -0.69 -8.71 13.90
C GLU A 203 0.34 -9.46 14.74
N ALA A 204 1.40 -9.94 14.09
CA ALA A 204 2.53 -10.58 14.78
C ALA A 204 3.17 -9.65 15.82
N VAL A 205 3.23 -8.34 15.57
CA VAL A 205 3.87 -7.37 16.48
C VAL A 205 2.92 -6.82 17.53
N LEU A 206 1.68 -6.52 17.13
CA LEU A 206 0.74 -5.75 17.94
C LEU A 206 -0.14 -6.63 18.82
N HIS A 207 -0.35 -7.89 18.46
CA HIS A 207 -1.28 -8.80 19.14
C HIS A 207 -2.62 -8.11 19.47
N PRO A 208 -3.35 -7.63 18.44
CA PRO A 208 -4.55 -6.84 18.65
C PRO A 208 -5.60 -7.64 19.44
N ALA A 209 -6.29 -6.98 20.37
CA ALA A 209 -7.29 -7.63 21.22
C ALA A 209 -8.55 -8.05 20.45
N SER A 210 -8.81 -7.40 19.31
CA SER A 210 -9.92 -7.71 18.42
C SER A 210 -9.48 -7.69 16.95
N GLN A 211 -10.18 -8.49 16.15
CA GLN A 211 -10.02 -8.51 14.70
C GLN A 211 -10.76 -7.35 14.01
N ASP A 212 -11.68 -6.70 14.72
CA ASP A 212 -12.53 -5.62 14.16
C ASP A 212 -11.91 -4.22 14.35
N GLU A 213 -10.73 -4.15 14.98
CA GLU A 213 -10.01 -2.90 15.21
C GLU A 213 -8.94 -2.69 14.15
N GLN A 214 -8.89 -1.49 13.56
CA GLN A 214 -7.82 -1.10 12.64
C GLN A 214 -6.46 -1.12 13.34
N LEU A 215 -5.48 -1.76 12.70
CA LEU A 215 -4.12 -1.86 13.21
C LEU A 215 -3.47 -0.48 13.29
N ALA A 216 -3.05 -0.12 14.50
CA ALA A 216 -2.49 1.20 14.80
C ALA A 216 -1.18 1.51 14.05
N ARG A 217 -0.49 0.48 13.53
CA ARG A 217 0.74 0.62 12.77
C ARG A 217 0.87 -0.50 11.75
N LYS A 218 1.39 -0.14 10.57
CA LYS A 218 1.87 -1.06 9.54
C LYS A 218 3.34 -0.81 9.26
N TRP A 219 4.10 -1.87 9.04
CA TRP A 219 5.50 -1.79 8.59
C TRP A 219 5.53 -1.74 7.08
N SER A 220 6.38 -0.90 6.50
CA SER A 220 6.46 -0.77 5.04
C SER A 220 7.19 -1.95 4.41
N LEU A 221 6.85 -2.27 3.16
CA LEU A 221 7.53 -3.31 2.39
C LEU A 221 9.05 -3.11 2.34
N ARG A 222 9.54 -1.86 2.28
CA ARG A 222 10.97 -1.56 2.37
C ARG A 222 11.60 -2.02 3.68
N VAL A 223 10.94 -1.78 4.82
CA VAL A 223 11.42 -2.27 6.13
C VAL A 223 11.39 -3.79 6.14
N LEU A 224 10.28 -4.40 5.72
CA LEU A 224 10.15 -5.86 5.72
C LEU A 224 11.19 -6.52 4.80
N SER A 225 11.43 -5.97 3.62
CA SER A 225 12.45 -6.49 2.68
C SER A 225 13.85 -6.42 3.27
N LYS A 226 14.17 -5.32 3.97
CA LYS A 226 15.46 -5.19 4.65
C LYS A 226 15.60 -6.19 5.80
N GLU A 227 14.55 -6.38 6.58
CA GLU A 227 14.60 -7.26 7.76
C GLU A 227 14.59 -8.75 7.39
N PHE A 228 13.70 -9.16 6.50
CA PHE A 228 13.49 -10.57 6.14
C PHE A 228 14.37 -11.04 4.98
N LEU A 229 14.62 -10.19 3.99
CA LEU A 229 15.35 -10.55 2.77
C LEU A 229 16.77 -10.01 2.74
N LYS A 230 17.12 -9.07 3.65
CA LYS A 230 18.41 -8.35 3.65
C LYS A 230 18.67 -7.58 2.35
N ILE A 231 17.60 -7.13 1.71
CA ILE A 231 17.64 -6.37 0.45
C ILE A 231 17.03 -4.98 0.68
N GLU A 232 17.66 -3.95 0.14
CA GLU A 232 17.08 -2.61 0.08
C GLU A 232 16.38 -2.40 -1.27
N ILE A 233 15.06 -2.36 -1.22
CA ILE A 233 14.21 -1.94 -2.35
C ILE A 233 13.89 -0.45 -2.24
N GLN A 234 13.34 0.14 -3.31
CA GLN A 234 12.80 1.51 -3.30
C GLN A 234 13.88 2.57 -2.94
N THR A 235 15.11 2.34 -3.40
CA THR A 235 16.23 3.26 -3.19
C THR A 235 16.19 4.41 -4.19
N LYS A 236 16.98 5.47 -3.97
CA LYS A 236 17.11 6.55 -4.97
C LYS A 236 17.64 6.05 -6.32
N ALA A 237 18.44 4.99 -6.32
CA ALA A 237 19.06 4.43 -7.52
C ALA A 237 18.09 3.50 -8.29
N THR A 238 17.38 2.63 -7.57
CA THR A 238 16.47 1.64 -8.19
C THR A 238 15.07 2.19 -8.44
N GLY A 239 14.66 3.23 -7.71
CA GLY A 239 13.29 3.73 -7.71
C GLY A 239 12.28 2.71 -7.19
N HIS A 240 11.00 3.05 -7.28
CA HIS A 240 9.89 2.12 -7.10
C HIS A 240 9.51 1.50 -8.43
N THR A 241 9.33 0.20 -8.44
CA THR A 241 8.78 -0.53 -9.59
C THR A 241 7.85 -1.59 -9.05
N SER A 242 6.59 -1.54 -9.47
CA SER A 242 5.57 -2.50 -9.07
C SER A 242 6.02 -3.96 -9.16
N LEU A 243 6.78 -4.32 -10.21
CA LEU A 243 7.28 -5.68 -10.37
C LEU A 243 8.28 -6.09 -9.27
N LEU A 244 9.26 -5.24 -8.94
CA LEU A 244 10.20 -5.50 -7.85
C LEU A 244 9.48 -5.62 -6.51
N ASP A 245 8.49 -4.74 -6.29
CA ASP A 245 7.68 -4.76 -5.08
C ASP A 245 6.83 -6.05 -5.02
N THR A 246 6.27 -6.50 -6.14
CA THR A 246 5.56 -7.78 -6.24
C THR A 246 6.44 -8.98 -5.87
N PHE A 247 7.69 -9.02 -6.37
CA PHE A 247 8.64 -10.07 -5.98
C PHE A 247 9.06 -9.96 -4.52
N ALA A 248 9.25 -8.76 -4.00
CA ALA A 248 9.58 -8.55 -2.59
C ALA A 248 8.43 -9.03 -1.68
N ILE A 249 7.17 -8.72 -2.03
CA ILE A 249 5.97 -9.20 -1.32
C ILE A 249 5.97 -10.73 -1.25
N ARG A 250 6.13 -11.38 -2.41
CA ARG A 250 6.20 -12.83 -2.54
C ARG A 250 7.27 -13.40 -1.59
N ASN A 251 8.47 -12.83 -1.61
CA ASN A 251 9.59 -13.35 -0.84
C ASN A 251 9.46 -13.07 0.66
N VAL A 252 8.87 -11.95 1.06
CA VAL A 252 8.56 -11.65 2.47
C VAL A 252 7.58 -12.68 3.03
N ILE A 253 6.47 -12.96 2.35
CA ILE A 253 5.49 -13.93 2.88
C ILE A 253 6.08 -15.36 2.91
N ILE A 254 6.89 -15.71 1.93
CA ILE A 254 7.65 -16.96 1.93
C ILE A 254 8.53 -17.07 3.17
N ARG A 255 9.25 -16.00 3.52
CA ARG A 255 10.10 -15.99 4.71
C ARG A 255 9.29 -16.14 5.99
N CYS A 256 8.12 -15.50 6.07
CA CYS A 256 7.19 -15.66 7.20
C CYS A 256 6.72 -17.12 7.38
N ILE A 257 6.42 -17.80 6.28
CA ILE A 257 5.93 -19.20 6.25
C ILE A 257 7.04 -20.19 6.63
N ALA A 258 8.25 -19.98 6.11
CA ALA A 258 9.38 -20.88 6.28
C ALA A 258 10.08 -20.73 7.64
N ASP A 259 10.07 -19.51 8.21
CA ASP A 259 10.83 -19.14 9.41
C ASP A 259 9.92 -18.46 10.44
N GLU A 260 8.90 -19.19 10.92
CA GLU A 260 7.96 -18.68 11.93
C GLU A 260 8.66 -18.22 13.21
N LYS A 261 9.76 -18.88 13.59
CA LYS A 261 10.57 -18.48 14.75
C LYS A 261 11.24 -17.13 14.49
N GLY A 262 11.82 -16.95 13.30
CA GLY A 262 12.37 -15.67 12.86
C GLY A 262 11.32 -14.56 12.81
N LEU A 263 10.11 -14.85 12.32
CA LEU A 263 8.99 -13.91 12.34
C LEU A 263 8.64 -13.47 13.77
N ARG A 264 8.51 -14.42 14.71
CA ARG A 264 8.23 -14.11 16.12
C ARG A 264 9.34 -13.29 16.76
N ALA A 265 10.59 -13.69 16.59
CA ALA A 265 11.74 -12.97 17.14
C ALA A 265 11.84 -11.53 16.58
N TRP A 266 11.61 -11.36 15.27
CA TRP A 266 11.53 -10.02 14.68
C TRP A 266 10.36 -9.22 15.28
N ALA A 267 9.20 -9.86 15.44
CA ALA A 267 8.00 -9.19 15.92
C ALA A 267 8.12 -8.69 17.36
N GLU A 268 8.74 -9.48 18.25
CA GLU A 268 9.05 -9.08 19.62
C GLU A 268 9.94 -7.83 19.66
N ASN A 269 11.02 -7.83 18.87
CA ASN A 269 11.92 -6.67 18.76
C ASN A 269 11.19 -5.43 18.22
N ALA A 270 10.43 -5.61 17.14
CA ALA A 270 9.62 -4.55 16.54
C ALA A 270 8.54 -4.01 17.51
N SER A 271 8.01 -4.85 18.40
CA SER A 271 7.05 -4.45 19.44
C SER A 271 7.70 -3.54 20.46
N ILE A 272 8.89 -3.92 20.95
CA ILE A 272 9.70 -3.11 21.87
C ILE A 272 10.01 -1.75 21.23
N GLU A 273 10.49 -1.74 19.99
CA GLU A 273 10.78 -0.50 19.27
C GLU A 273 9.52 0.37 19.08
N ASN A 274 8.38 -0.25 18.79
CA ASN A 274 7.13 0.45 18.63
C ASN A 274 6.68 1.12 19.93
N GLN A 275 6.73 0.40 21.06
CA GLN A 275 6.40 0.93 22.38
C GLN A 275 7.32 2.11 22.74
N GLN A 276 8.65 1.94 22.57
CA GLN A 276 9.61 3.02 22.79
C GLN A 276 9.31 4.24 21.91
N GLY A 277 8.98 4.01 20.63
CA GLY A 277 8.58 5.04 19.68
C GLY A 277 7.33 5.80 20.12
N LEU A 278 6.30 5.09 20.59
CA LEU A 278 5.07 5.67 21.13
C LEU A 278 5.36 6.53 22.37
N THR A 279 6.12 6.01 23.34
CA THR A 279 6.52 6.77 24.53
C THR A 279 7.28 8.05 24.17
N ARG A 280 8.22 7.97 23.22
CA ARG A 280 8.98 9.13 22.72
C ARG A 280 8.06 10.18 22.07
N ARG A 281 7.09 9.73 21.25
CA ARG A 281 6.09 10.62 20.60
C ARG A 281 5.19 11.31 21.63
N MET A 282 4.72 10.57 22.65
CA MET A 282 3.90 11.14 23.74
C MET A 282 4.68 12.20 24.53
N LYS A 283 5.93 11.93 24.93
CA LYS A 283 6.79 12.91 25.61
C LYS A 283 6.99 14.18 24.79
N LYS A 284 7.26 14.04 23.48
CA LYS A 284 7.40 15.19 22.56
C LYS A 284 6.09 15.98 22.42
N SER A 285 4.94 15.30 22.33
CA SER A 285 3.63 15.95 22.24
C SER A 285 3.31 16.76 23.50
N LYS A 286 3.54 16.17 24.68
CA LYS A 286 3.37 16.85 25.98
C LYS A 286 4.25 18.09 26.08
N LEU A 287 5.52 17.99 25.71
CA LEU A 287 6.45 19.12 25.71
C LEU A 287 6.02 20.23 24.73
N ARG A 288 5.52 19.87 23.54
CA ARG A 288 4.98 20.85 22.58
C ARG A 288 3.76 21.58 23.14
N LEU A 289 2.86 20.85 23.80
CA LEU A 289 1.68 21.43 24.44
C LEU A 289 2.06 22.39 25.58
N GLU A 290 3.02 22.00 26.42
CA GLU A 290 3.54 22.86 27.50
C GLU A 290 4.19 24.14 26.95
N LYS A 291 5.02 24.02 25.91
CA LYS A 291 5.61 25.18 25.21
C LYS A 291 4.54 26.09 24.62
N TRP A 292 3.52 25.52 23.96
CA TRP A 292 2.41 26.29 23.39
C TRP A 292 1.62 27.03 24.46
N LYS A 293 1.31 26.39 25.60
CA LYS A 293 0.65 27.02 26.74
C LYS A 293 1.48 28.16 27.33
N ALA A 294 2.80 27.99 27.46
CA ALA A 294 3.71 29.02 27.96
C ALA A 294 3.78 30.23 27.02
N LEU A 295 3.86 30.00 25.71
CA LEU A 295 3.82 31.06 24.69
C LEU A 295 2.51 31.85 24.76
N LYS A 296 1.36 31.16 24.83
CA LYS A 296 0.05 31.81 24.96
C LYS A 296 -0.08 32.63 26.24
N LYS A 297 0.42 32.12 27.37
CA LYS A 297 0.45 32.87 28.63
C LYS A 297 1.34 34.11 28.54
N ALA A 298 2.48 34.02 27.87
CA ALA A 298 3.37 35.16 27.64
C ALA A 298 2.73 36.22 26.71
N GLU A 299 2.03 35.80 25.65
CA GLU A 299 1.26 36.69 24.77
C GLU A 299 0.15 37.43 25.54
N CYS A 300 -0.64 36.72 26.35
CA CYS A 300 -1.67 37.35 27.20
C CYS A 300 -1.06 38.37 28.18
N LYS A 301 0.07 38.06 28.81
CA LYS A 301 0.78 38.99 29.71
C LYS A 301 1.29 40.22 28.98
N LYS A 302 1.86 40.05 27.78
CA LYS A 302 2.33 41.18 26.95
C LYS A 302 1.17 42.09 26.54
N ARG A 303 0.03 41.50 26.13
CA ARG A 303 -1.17 42.27 25.75
C ARG A 303 -1.71 43.07 26.92
N ALA A 304 -1.86 42.45 28.10
CA ALA A 304 -2.27 43.16 29.31
C ALA A 304 -1.32 44.30 29.71
N GLN A 305 -0.01 44.19 29.44
CA GLN A 305 0.96 45.26 29.71
C GLN A 305 0.87 46.43 28.72
N ILE A 306 0.50 46.17 27.47
CA ILE A 306 0.25 47.21 26.46
C ILE A 306 -1.03 47.97 26.83
N ASP A 307 -2.10 47.26 27.18
CA ASP A 307 -3.38 47.84 27.59
C ASP A 307 -3.26 48.72 28.87
N THR A 308 -2.30 48.44 29.76
CA THR A 308 -2.02 49.30 30.93
C THR A 308 -1.10 50.49 30.65
N LYS A 309 -0.39 50.52 29.51
CA LYS A 309 0.47 51.65 29.11
C LYS A 309 -0.26 52.66 28.22
N GLU A 310 -1.28 52.20 27.49
CA GLU A 310 -2.27 53.06 26.84
C GLU A 310 -3.38 53.39 27.85
N GLY A 311 -3.06 54.22 28.85
CA GLY A 311 -4.07 54.88 29.70
C GLY A 311 -4.97 55.78 28.86
N PRO A 312 -6.18 56.13 29.34
CA PRO A 312 -7.24 56.72 28.52
C PRO A 312 -6.73 58.00 27.83
N GLU A 313 -6.86 58.07 26.51
CA GLU A 313 -6.69 59.32 25.78
C GLU A 313 -7.64 60.35 26.40
N ASP A 314 -7.05 61.37 27.00
CA ASP A 314 -7.71 62.50 27.63
C ASP A 314 -8.40 63.33 26.54
N ASN A 315 -9.61 62.93 26.15
CA ASN A 315 -10.48 63.75 25.32
C ASN A 315 -11.21 64.74 26.22
N THR A 316 -10.47 65.71 26.77
CA THR A 316 -11.06 66.90 27.40
C THR A 316 -11.74 67.73 26.30
N LEU A 317 -12.99 67.40 26.04
CA LEU A 317 -13.94 68.18 25.26
C LEU A 317 -14.28 69.44 26.07
N ILE A 318 -13.59 70.54 25.77
CA ILE A 318 -14.01 71.89 26.17
C ILE A 318 -15.42 72.12 25.61
N LYS A 319 -16.41 72.28 26.49
CA LYS A 319 -17.72 72.86 26.18
C LYS A 319 -18.11 73.86 27.27
N SER A 320 -18.57 75.04 26.81
CA SER A 320 -19.15 76.21 27.51
C SER A 320 -18.20 77.05 28.39
N PHE A 321 -18.01 78.37 28.22
CA PHE A 321 -18.80 79.45 27.61
C PHE A 321 -17.96 80.32 26.66
#